data_AF-A0AA35QVN1-F1
#
_entry.id   AF-A0AA35QVN1-F1
#
_cell.length_a   1.000
_cell.length_b   1.000
_cell.length_c   1.000
_cell.angle_alpha   90.00
_cell.angle_beta   90.00
_cell.angle_gamma   90.00
#
_symmetry.space_group_name_H-M   'P 1'
#
loop_
_entity.id
_entity.type
_entity.pdbx_description
1 polymer ?
#
loop_
_entity_poly.entity_id
_entity_poly.type
_entity_poly.pdbx_seq_one_letter_code
_entity_poly.pdbx_strand_id
1 'polypeptide(L)'
;LPFLPLCLFSFSHFLPFTSLPPFLSVSSLSLAQVLRKSDGDKVTVVGAGVTLHEALAAHKTLQAEGINIRVVDAFCLKPVDKALMVECGKATGGRIVTVEDHYFEGGLGEGVAAAVAEDGGVKVHRLAVTGIPRSGPAALLMEDYGISANCIVKAVKKMLA
;
A
#
# COMPACT_ATOMS: atom_id res chain seq x y z
N LEU A 1 -7.89 -8.06 -26.76
CA LEU A 1 -7.96 -6.58 -26.81
C LEU A 1 -6.69 -6.02 -26.14
N PRO A 2 -5.63 -5.63 -26.87
CA PRO A 2 -4.34 -5.34 -26.25
C PRO A 2 -4.07 -3.85 -25.98
N PHE A 3 -5.09 -2.98 -26.05
CA PHE A 3 -4.95 -1.57 -25.71
C PHE A 3 -5.86 -1.24 -24.52
N LEU A 4 -5.46 -1.68 -23.32
CA LEU A 4 -5.97 -1.01 -22.12
C LEU A 4 -5.18 0.30 -21.95
N PRO A 5 -5.83 1.47 -21.88
CA PRO A 5 -5.15 2.71 -21.56
C PRO A 5 -4.57 2.60 -20.15
N LEU A 6 -3.25 2.74 -20.02
CA LEU A 6 -2.57 2.80 -18.73
C LEU A 6 -2.46 4.26 -18.30
N CYS A 7 -3.12 4.63 -17.20
CA CYS A 7 -2.88 5.90 -16.53
C CYS A 7 -1.69 5.74 -15.59
N LEU A 8 -0.56 6.35 -15.94
CA LEU A 8 0.60 6.46 -15.06
C LEU A 8 0.49 7.75 -14.25
N PHE A 9 0.37 7.62 -12.93
CA PHE A 9 0.44 8.76 -12.00
C PHE A 9 1.88 8.90 -11.50
N SER A 10 2.55 9.96 -11.92
CA SER A 10 3.91 10.29 -11.45
C SER A 10 3.84 11.49 -10.50
N PHE A 11 4.52 11.38 -9.35
CA PHE A 11 4.77 12.52 -8.48
C PHE A 11 6.05 13.24 -8.94
N SER A 12 5.92 14.53 -9.25
CA SER A 12 6.97 15.37 -9.84
C SER A 12 8.21 15.61 -8.96
N HIS A 13 8.22 15.11 -7.73
CA HIS A 13 9.28 15.39 -6.75
C HIS A 13 10.32 14.26 -6.61
N PHE A 14 10.05 13.06 -7.12
CA PHE A 14 10.93 11.91 -6.93
C PHE A 14 11.01 11.02 -8.18
N LEU A 15 11.98 11.36 -9.05
CA LEU A 15 12.77 10.55 -10.00
C LEU A 15 12.92 11.23 -11.38
N PRO A 16 14.13 11.23 -11.98
CA PRO A 16 14.27 11.46 -13.41
C PRO A 16 13.75 10.22 -14.16
N PHE A 17 12.64 10.38 -14.88
CA PHE A 17 12.10 9.37 -15.79
C PHE A 17 12.99 9.27 -17.03
N THR A 18 14.11 8.55 -16.95
CA THR A 18 15.02 8.36 -18.10
C THR A 18 15.26 6.90 -18.50
N SER A 19 14.51 5.92 -18.00
CA SER A 19 14.80 4.53 -18.36
C SER A 19 13.60 3.57 -18.47
N LEU A 20 12.40 4.07 -18.77
CA LEU A 20 11.35 3.18 -19.27
C LEU A 20 11.49 3.10 -20.79
N PRO A 21 11.94 1.96 -21.36
CA PRO A 21 12.01 1.82 -22.80
C PRO A 21 10.61 1.99 -23.39
N PRO A 22 10.46 2.66 -24.55
CA PRO A 22 9.17 3.01 -25.15
C PRO A 22 8.33 1.80 -25.63
N PHE A 23 8.71 0.57 -25.28
CA PHE A 23 8.11 -0.67 -25.74
C PHE A 23 8.03 -1.75 -24.65
N LEU A 24 7.85 -1.40 -23.37
CA LEU A 24 7.43 -2.40 -22.38
C LEU A 24 5.91 -2.49 -22.39
N SER A 25 5.40 -3.62 -22.89
CA SER A 25 3.98 -3.95 -22.75
C SER A 25 3.63 -4.08 -21.27
N VAL A 26 2.59 -3.38 -20.81
CA VAL A 26 2.11 -3.40 -19.41
C VAL A 26 1.87 -4.82 -18.89
N SER A 27 1.54 -5.76 -19.78
CA SER A 27 1.37 -7.19 -19.47
C SER A 27 2.65 -7.92 -19.02
N SER A 28 3.83 -7.28 -19.12
CA SER A 28 5.10 -7.83 -18.65
C SER A 28 5.55 -7.26 -17.30
N LEU A 29 4.85 -6.25 -16.77
CA LEU A 29 5.14 -5.66 -15.46
C LEU A 29 4.31 -6.35 -14.39
N SER A 30 4.93 -6.65 -13.24
CA SER A 30 4.19 -7.15 -12.07
C SER A 30 3.18 -6.09 -11.63
N LEU A 31 1.94 -6.51 -11.37
CA LEU A 31 0.89 -5.58 -10.92
C LEU A 31 1.14 -5.06 -9.51
N ALA A 32 1.88 -5.80 -8.67
CA ALA A 32 2.33 -5.41 -7.34
C ALA A 32 3.64 -6.15 -6.97
N GLN A 33 4.38 -5.67 -5.97
CA GLN A 33 5.63 -6.28 -5.52
C GLN A 33 5.77 -6.31 -3.99
N VAL A 34 6.18 -7.46 -3.44
CA VAL A 34 6.54 -7.57 -2.02
C VAL A 34 7.95 -7.04 -1.81
N LEU A 35 8.08 -5.95 -1.05
CA LEU A 35 9.37 -5.31 -0.77
C LEU A 35 10.01 -5.79 0.53
N ARG A 36 9.22 -6.19 1.52
CA ARG A 36 9.69 -6.73 2.80
C ARG A 36 8.84 -7.92 3.19
N LYS A 37 9.47 -9.02 3.59
CA LYS A 37 8.80 -10.22 4.10
C LYS A 37 9.68 -10.98 5.09
N SER A 38 9.06 -11.66 6.03
CA SER A 38 9.66 -12.65 6.92
C SER A 38 8.64 -13.75 7.25
N ASP A 39 9.09 -14.87 7.82
CA ASP A 39 8.21 -15.97 8.21
C ASP A 39 7.31 -15.62 9.42
N GLY A 40 7.67 -14.56 10.16
CA GLY A 40 6.95 -14.11 11.36
C GLY A 40 6.04 -12.90 11.14
N ASP A 41 5.79 -12.50 9.90
CA ASP A 41 5.01 -11.31 9.57
C ASP A 41 3.58 -11.40 10.16
N LYS A 42 3.18 -10.40 10.94
CA LYS A 42 1.89 -10.38 11.63
C LYS A 42 0.79 -9.63 10.89
N VAL A 43 1.17 -8.70 10.01
CA VAL A 43 0.27 -7.85 9.21
C VAL A 43 0.93 -7.57 7.86
N THR A 44 0.14 -7.56 6.79
CA THR A 44 0.56 -7.02 5.49
C THR A 44 0.18 -5.54 5.39
N VAL A 45 1.16 -4.68 5.13
CA VAL A 45 0.94 -3.25 4.83
C VAL A 45 1.12 -3.03 3.34
N VAL A 46 0.09 -2.46 2.69
CA VAL A 46 0.05 -2.18 1.26
C VAL A 46 0.02 -0.68 1.05
N GLY A 47 0.97 -0.14 0.31
CA GLY A 47 1.05 1.28 -0.02
C GLY A 47 1.47 1.50 -1.47
N ALA A 48 1.40 2.76 -1.91
CA ALA A 48 1.84 3.16 -3.25
C ALA A 48 2.37 4.60 -3.21
N GLY A 49 3.37 4.91 -4.05
CA GLY A 49 3.95 6.25 -4.11
C GLY A 49 4.49 6.72 -2.75
N VAL A 50 4.08 7.89 -2.29
CA VAL A 50 4.58 8.49 -1.05
C VAL A 50 4.29 7.64 0.19
N THR A 51 3.13 7.00 0.28
CA THR A 51 2.76 6.18 1.45
C THR A 51 3.51 4.86 1.54
N LEU A 52 4.13 4.41 0.44
CA LEU A 52 5.04 3.26 0.45
C LEU A 52 6.30 3.55 1.27
N HIS A 53 6.82 4.78 1.18
CA HIS A 53 7.97 5.20 1.98
C HIS A 53 7.61 5.24 3.48
N GLU A 54 6.42 5.74 3.81
CA GLU A 54 5.87 5.71 5.16
C GLU A 54 5.70 4.28 5.67
N ALA A 55 5.23 3.35 4.84
CA ALA A 55 5.11 1.93 5.19
C ALA A 55 6.48 1.27 5.46
N LEU A 56 7.51 1.61 4.66
CA LEU A 56 8.88 1.14 4.89
C LEU A 56 9.49 1.72 6.18
N ALA A 57 9.17 2.96 6.53
CA ALA A 57 9.58 3.58 7.80
C ALA A 57 8.86 2.94 9.00
N ALA A 58 7.56 2.67 8.88
CA ALA A 58 6.78 1.95 9.88
C ALA A 58 7.31 0.54 10.10
N HIS A 59 7.71 -0.17 9.03
CA HIS A 59 8.34 -1.49 9.13
C HIS A 59 9.61 -1.47 9.98
N LYS A 60 10.52 -0.51 9.76
CA LYS A 60 11.74 -0.38 10.57
C LYS A 60 11.42 -0.14 12.05
N THR A 61 10.42 0.71 12.32
CA THR A 61 9.99 1.05 13.69
C THR A 61 9.42 -0.18 14.41
N LEU A 62 8.47 -0.88 13.77
CA LEU A 62 7.86 -2.08 14.33
C LEU A 62 8.86 -3.22 14.49
N GLN A 63 9.78 -3.37 13.54
CA GLN A 63 10.84 -4.38 13.63
C GLN A 63 11.74 -4.16 14.85
N ALA A 64 12.08 -2.91 15.17
CA ALA A 64 12.84 -2.58 16.38
C ALA A 64 12.09 -2.93 17.68
N GLU A 65 10.76 -3.00 17.63
CA GLU A 65 9.90 -3.45 18.72
C GLU A 65 9.60 -4.96 18.69
N GLY A 66 10.20 -5.72 17.77
CA GLY A 66 9.98 -7.16 17.63
C GLY A 66 8.70 -7.54 16.87
N ILE A 67 8.03 -6.60 16.22
CA ILE A 67 6.85 -6.84 15.40
C ILE A 67 7.25 -6.84 13.92
N ASN A 68 7.22 -8.02 13.29
CA ASN A 68 7.47 -8.13 11.86
C ASN A 68 6.20 -7.84 11.06
N ILE A 69 6.33 -7.02 10.02
CA ILE A 69 5.27 -6.76 9.04
C ILE A 69 5.78 -6.95 7.62
N ARG A 70 4.88 -7.42 6.75
CA ARG A 70 5.09 -7.50 5.31
C ARG A 70 4.79 -6.15 4.69
N VAL A 71 5.61 -5.68 3.74
CA VAL A 71 5.36 -4.44 2.99
C VAL A 71 5.23 -4.76 1.51
N VAL A 72 4.12 -4.33 0.92
CA VAL A 72 3.78 -4.53 -0.50
C VAL A 72 3.64 -3.17 -1.18
N ASP A 73 4.37 -3.00 -2.28
CA ASP A 73 4.13 -1.93 -3.23
C ASP A 73 2.99 -2.37 -4.15
N ALA A 74 1.89 -1.63 -4.12
CA ALA A 74 0.73 -1.95 -4.93
C ALA A 74 0.98 -1.71 -6.42
N PHE A 75 1.93 -0.85 -6.83
CA PHE A 75 2.26 -0.43 -8.20
C PHE A 75 1.06 -0.05 -9.12
N CYS A 76 0.17 -0.99 -9.42
CA CYS A 76 -1.05 -0.80 -10.18
C CYS A 76 -2.31 -0.79 -9.28
N LEU A 77 -3.02 0.34 -9.23
CA LEU A 77 -4.31 0.43 -8.51
C LEU A 77 -5.44 -0.28 -9.25
N LYS A 78 -5.38 -0.35 -10.59
CA LYS A 78 -6.43 -0.97 -11.41
C LYS A 78 -5.84 -1.61 -12.68
N PRO A 79 -5.88 -2.94 -12.81
CA PRO A 79 -6.43 -3.91 -11.85
C PRO A 79 -5.50 -4.15 -10.65
N VAL A 80 -6.09 -4.39 -9.46
CA VAL A 80 -5.35 -4.85 -8.28
C VAL A 80 -4.90 -6.30 -8.48
N ASP A 81 -3.69 -6.63 -8.03
CA ASP A 81 -3.18 -8.01 -8.01
C ASP A 81 -3.89 -8.87 -6.95
N LYS A 82 -5.07 -9.40 -7.30
CA LYS A 82 -5.89 -10.20 -6.39
C LYS A 82 -5.15 -11.41 -5.82
N ALA A 83 -4.38 -12.12 -6.65
CA ALA A 83 -3.68 -13.32 -6.23
C ALA A 83 -2.65 -12.99 -5.15
N LEU A 84 -1.85 -11.94 -5.37
CA LEU A 84 -0.84 -11.51 -4.41
C LEU A 84 -1.47 -10.98 -3.10
N MET A 85 -2.56 -10.22 -3.19
CA MET A 85 -3.23 -9.69 -1.99
C MET A 85 -3.79 -10.81 -1.11
N VAL A 86 -4.41 -11.83 -1.70
CA VAL A 86 -4.90 -12.99 -0.96
C VAL A 86 -3.74 -13.79 -0.35
N GLU A 87 -2.66 -14.02 -1.11
CA GLU A 87 -1.46 -14.70 -0.61
C GLU A 87 -0.86 -13.98 0.61
N CYS A 88 -0.65 -12.66 0.49
CA CYS A 88 -0.09 -11.87 1.57
C CYS A 88 -1.02 -11.80 2.79
N GLY A 89 -2.32 -11.63 2.55
CA GLY A 89 -3.33 -11.66 3.60
C GLY A 89 -3.27 -12.97 4.40
N LYS A 90 -3.25 -14.12 3.72
CA LYS A 90 -3.13 -15.44 4.36
C LYS A 90 -1.81 -15.62 5.11
N ALA A 91 -0.69 -15.23 4.50
CA ALA A 91 0.64 -15.34 5.10
C ALA A 91 0.78 -14.50 6.39
N THR A 92 -0.07 -13.50 6.58
CA THR A 92 -0.05 -12.58 7.73
C THR A 92 -1.26 -12.72 8.63
N GLY A 93 -1.85 -13.92 8.70
CA GLY A 93 -2.95 -14.22 9.62
C GLY A 93 -4.26 -13.50 9.31
N GLY A 94 -4.50 -13.19 8.02
CA GLY A 94 -5.72 -12.57 7.53
C GLY A 94 -5.78 -11.06 7.76
N ARG A 95 -4.65 -10.36 7.86
CA ARG A 95 -4.60 -8.94 8.28
C ARG A 95 -3.90 -8.08 7.24
N ILE A 96 -4.65 -7.18 6.62
CA ILE A 96 -4.09 -6.19 5.69
C ILE A 96 -4.39 -4.78 6.21
N VAL A 97 -3.38 -3.91 6.19
CA VAL A 97 -3.52 -2.46 6.29
C VAL A 97 -3.20 -1.86 4.93
N THR A 98 -4.10 -1.08 4.36
CA THR A 98 -3.80 -0.25 3.18
C THR A 98 -3.53 1.18 3.64
N VAL A 99 -2.59 1.85 2.97
CA VAL A 99 -2.30 3.26 3.22
C VAL A 99 -2.16 4.01 1.90
N GLU A 100 -2.95 5.06 1.74
CA GLU A 100 -2.99 5.84 0.50
C GLU A 100 -3.15 7.35 0.75
N ASP A 101 -2.47 8.16 -0.05
CA ASP A 101 -2.67 9.61 -0.12
C ASP A 101 -3.81 9.92 -1.11
N HIS A 102 -4.98 9.36 -0.81
CA HIS A 102 -6.21 9.47 -1.57
C HIS A 102 -7.38 9.37 -0.58
N TYR A 103 -8.58 9.78 -1.02
CA TYR A 103 -9.80 9.56 -0.24
C TYR A 103 -10.10 8.07 -0.09
N PHE A 104 -10.94 7.76 0.89
CA PHE A 104 -11.40 6.39 1.15
C PHE A 104 -12.11 5.77 -0.05
N GLU A 105 -12.92 6.56 -0.77
CA GLU A 105 -13.75 6.10 -1.88
C GLU A 105 -12.96 5.96 -3.18
N GLY A 106 -13.13 4.85 -3.89
CA GLY A 106 -12.53 4.59 -5.21
C GLY A 106 -11.02 4.36 -5.21
N GLY A 107 -10.40 4.33 -4.02
CA GLY A 107 -8.96 4.21 -3.84
C GLY A 107 -8.40 2.79 -3.80
N LEU A 108 -7.12 2.69 -3.47
CA LEU A 108 -6.38 1.44 -3.26
C LEU A 108 -7.07 0.55 -2.22
N GLY A 109 -7.51 1.12 -1.11
CA GLY A 109 -8.13 0.42 -0.01
C GLY A 109 -9.42 -0.30 -0.41
N GLU A 110 -10.27 0.33 -1.24
CA GLU A 110 -11.46 -0.33 -1.78
C GLU A 110 -11.10 -1.41 -2.80
N GLY A 111 -10.14 -1.14 -3.68
CA GLY A 111 -9.65 -2.13 -4.64
C GLY A 111 -9.12 -3.39 -3.97
N VAL A 112 -8.30 -3.25 -2.92
CA VAL A 112 -7.76 -4.36 -2.14
C VAL A 112 -8.86 -5.06 -1.36
N ALA A 113 -9.77 -4.33 -0.71
CA ALA A 113 -10.90 -4.92 0.00
C ALA A 113 -11.78 -5.76 -0.92
N ALA A 114 -12.10 -5.26 -2.12
CA ALA A 114 -12.86 -6.00 -3.12
C ALA A 114 -12.08 -7.23 -3.62
N ALA A 115 -10.77 -7.12 -3.82
CA ALA A 115 -9.93 -8.22 -4.29
C ALA A 115 -9.93 -9.42 -3.31
N VAL A 116 -9.92 -9.17 -2.00
CA VAL A 116 -9.83 -10.22 -0.98
C VAL A 116 -11.19 -10.64 -0.41
N ALA A 117 -12.28 -9.93 -0.72
CA ALA A 117 -13.60 -10.16 -0.13
C ALA A 117 -14.11 -11.60 -0.31
N GLU A 118 -13.93 -12.18 -1.51
CA GLU A 118 -14.39 -13.54 -1.82
C GLU A 118 -13.64 -14.64 -1.08
N ASP A 119 -12.42 -14.37 -0.60
CA ASP A 119 -11.64 -15.36 0.15
C ASP A 119 -12.18 -15.54 1.59
N GLY A 120 -12.87 -14.54 2.14
CA GLY A 120 -13.53 -14.60 3.44
C GLY A 120 -12.61 -14.62 4.68
N GLY A 121 -11.29 -14.77 4.50
CA GLY A 121 -10.31 -14.88 5.58
C GLY A 121 -9.47 -13.62 5.84
N VAL A 122 -9.67 -12.55 5.06
CA VAL A 122 -8.81 -11.36 5.10
C VAL A 122 -9.59 -10.12 5.55
N LYS A 123 -9.16 -9.53 6.66
CA LYS A 123 -9.64 -8.24 7.16
C LYS A 123 -8.74 -7.13 6.66
N VAL A 124 -9.35 -6.16 5.97
CA VAL A 124 -8.67 -4.96 5.46
C VAL A 124 -8.98 -3.77 6.35
N HIS A 125 -7.94 -3.13 6.89
CA HIS A 125 -8.03 -1.83 7.57
C HIS A 125 -7.46 -0.76 6.65
N ARG A 126 -8.17 0.35 6.46
CA ARG A 126 -7.81 1.38 5.48
C ARG A 126 -7.38 2.66 6.19
N LEU A 127 -6.20 3.16 5.84
CA LEU A 127 -5.72 4.50 6.16
C LEU A 127 -5.74 5.32 4.87
N ALA A 128 -6.52 6.40 4.88
CA ALA A 128 -6.75 7.26 3.74
C ALA A 128 -7.08 8.67 4.22
N VAL A 129 -7.01 9.64 3.32
CA VAL A 129 -7.30 11.05 3.60
C VAL A 129 -8.78 11.21 3.95
N THR A 130 -9.07 11.89 5.07
CA THR A 130 -10.44 12.04 5.63
C THR A 130 -11.07 13.41 5.40
N GLY A 131 -10.34 14.36 4.83
CA GLY A 131 -10.81 15.74 4.69
C GLY A 131 -10.12 16.49 3.57
N ILE A 132 -10.55 17.73 3.33
CA ILE A 132 -10.02 18.56 2.25
C ILE A 132 -8.53 18.85 2.49
N PRO A 133 -7.64 18.52 1.54
CA PRO A 133 -6.22 18.84 1.61
C PRO A 133 -5.95 20.32 1.88
N ARG A 134 -4.94 20.60 2.71
CA ARG A 134 -4.46 21.94 3.03
C ARG A 134 -3.00 22.10 2.64
N SER A 135 -2.57 23.35 2.47
CA SER A 135 -1.16 23.66 2.25
C SER A 135 -0.39 23.55 3.56
N GLY A 136 0.78 22.93 3.51
CA GLY A 136 1.65 22.76 4.68
C GLY A 136 2.84 21.85 4.37
N PRO A 137 3.75 21.67 5.33
CA PRO A 137 4.84 20.72 5.21
C PRO A 137 4.32 19.28 5.06
N ALA A 138 4.82 18.55 4.07
CA ALA A 138 4.32 17.21 3.72
C ALA A 138 4.25 16.24 4.91
N ALA A 139 5.31 16.19 5.73
CA ALA A 139 5.36 15.30 6.90
C ALA A 139 4.28 15.60 7.94
N LEU A 140 3.94 16.88 8.15
CA LEU A 140 2.87 17.26 9.08
C LEU A 140 1.51 16.86 8.53
N LEU A 141 1.27 17.12 7.24
CA LEU A 141 0.02 16.75 6.59
C LEU A 141 -0.20 15.23 6.60
N MET A 142 0.84 14.42 6.39
CA MET A 142 0.74 12.96 6.45
C MET A 142 0.32 12.46 7.85
N GLU A 143 0.84 13.07 8.92
CA GLU A 143 0.41 12.75 10.29
C GLU A 143 -1.04 13.22 10.53
N ASP A 144 -1.36 14.47 10.16
CA ASP A 144 -2.68 15.07 10.35
C ASP A 144 -3.79 14.31 9.63
N TYR A 145 -3.52 13.83 8.41
CA TYR A 145 -4.46 13.01 7.64
C TYR A 145 -4.45 11.52 8.02
N GLY A 146 -3.60 11.09 8.96
CA GLY A 146 -3.61 9.73 9.49
C GLY A 146 -2.92 8.69 8.59
N ILE A 147 -2.02 9.12 7.71
CA ILE A 147 -1.34 8.27 6.71
C ILE A 147 0.19 8.23 6.83
N SER A 148 0.74 8.82 7.90
CA SER A 148 2.16 8.75 8.24
C SER A 148 2.60 7.37 8.75
N ALA A 149 3.91 7.16 8.83
CA ALA A 149 4.52 5.98 9.42
C ALA A 149 4.01 5.73 10.86
N ASN A 150 3.86 6.77 11.68
CA ASN A 150 3.34 6.63 13.03
C ASN A 150 1.88 6.14 13.04
N CYS A 151 1.07 6.62 12.11
CA CYS A 151 -0.32 6.19 11.96
C CYS A 151 -0.41 4.73 11.51
N ILE A 152 0.48 4.29 10.61
CA ILE A 152 0.62 2.88 10.22
C ILE A 152 1.02 2.03 11.44
N VAL A 153 2.02 2.45 12.23
CA VAL A 153 2.45 1.75 13.46
C VAL A 153 1.27 1.59 14.43
N LYS A 154 0.52 2.68 14.69
CA LYS A 154 -0.67 2.67 15.55
C LYS A 154 -1.73 1.69 15.02
N ALA A 155 -2.00 1.71 13.72
CA ALA A 155 -2.98 0.83 13.09
C ALA A 155 -2.59 -0.65 13.19
N VAL A 156 -1.31 -0.97 12.91
CA VAL A 156 -0.78 -2.34 13.05
C VAL A 156 -0.94 -2.81 14.49
N LYS A 157 -0.48 -2.04 15.48
CA LYS A 157 -0.59 -2.41 16.90
C LYS A 157 -2.05 -2.65 17.31
N LYS A 158 -2.98 -1.80 16.85
CA LYS A 158 -4.42 -1.96 17.10
C LYS A 158 -5.01 -3.23 16.48
N MET A 159 -4.46 -3.72 15.37
CA MET A 159 -4.89 -4.98 14.76
C MET A 159 -4.30 -6.23 15.44
N LEU A 160 -3.26 -6.06 16.25
CA LEU A 160 -2.61 -7.16 16.99
C LEU A 160 -3.12 -7.32 18.42
N ALA A 161 -3.70 -6.26 18.99
CA ALA A 161 -4.40 -6.27 20.28
C ALA A 161 -5.72 -7.06 20.18
#